data_AF-A0A8T4NHZ5-F1
#
_entry.id   AF-A0A8T4NHZ5-F1
#
_cell.length_a   1.000
_cell.length_b   1.000
_cell.length_c   1.000
_cell.angle_alpha   90.00
_cell.angle_beta   90.00
_cell.angle_gamma   90.00
#
_symmetry.space_group_name_H-M   'P 1'
#
loop_
_entity.id
_entity.type
_entity.pdbx_description
1 polymer ?
#
loop_
_entity_poly.entity_id
_entity_poly.type
_entity_poly.pdbx_seq_one_letter_code
_entity_poly.pdbx_strand_id
1 'polypeptide(L)'
;MSIAYKLFGVPKTLDEFLDKVKRKGYNKVNINLWSYDNDDGFGPFNYHTVVDIRAGKIKLKLNEYTYVRTWNLNDTIIGKAKIELAALNEAAETADKLKIHGLESTINNKSTDELKKEISKYAGEILEKEREFNK
;
A
#
# COMPACT_ATOMS: atom_id res chain seq x y z
N MET A 1 23.91 -21.82 -15.49
CA MET A 1 23.50 -20.96 -14.36
C MET A 1 22.04 -21.26 -14.06
N SER A 2 21.76 -21.89 -12.92
CA SER A 2 20.48 -22.54 -12.62
C SER A 2 19.39 -21.56 -12.17
N ILE A 3 18.16 -21.89 -12.56
CA ILE A 3 16.88 -21.21 -12.28
C ILE A 3 16.61 -21.02 -10.77
N ALA A 4 17.35 -21.72 -9.89
CA ALA A 4 17.22 -21.61 -8.44
C ALA A 4 17.50 -20.19 -7.89
N TYR A 5 18.41 -19.42 -8.50
CA TYR A 5 18.72 -18.05 -8.03
C TYR A 5 17.53 -17.08 -8.12
N LYS A 6 16.54 -17.37 -8.99
CA LYS A 6 15.33 -16.54 -9.14
C LYS A 6 14.28 -16.79 -8.05
N LEU A 7 14.21 -18.00 -7.49
CA LEU A 7 13.22 -18.36 -6.47
C LEU A 7 13.66 -18.02 -5.04
N PHE A 8 14.98 -18.02 -4.75
CA PHE A 8 15.52 -17.61 -3.44
C PHE A 8 15.79 -16.09 -3.34
N GLY A 9 15.73 -15.36 -4.46
CA GLY A 9 16.05 -13.93 -4.54
C GLY A 9 14.93 -12.99 -4.07
N VAL A 10 13.66 -13.39 -4.19
CA VAL A 10 12.51 -12.52 -3.85
C VAL A 10 12.06 -12.79 -2.41
N PRO A 11 12.05 -11.78 -1.51
CA PRO A 11 11.52 -11.95 -0.17
C PRO A 11 10.00 -12.20 -0.21
N LYS A 12 9.50 -13.09 0.65
CA LYS A 12 8.08 -13.41 0.82
C LYS A 12 7.50 -12.84 2.11
N THR A 13 8.34 -12.57 3.09
CA THR A 13 7.96 -11.99 4.38
C THR A 13 8.69 -10.68 4.62
N LEU A 14 8.19 -9.87 5.56
CA LEU A 14 8.84 -8.64 5.98
C LEU A 14 10.24 -8.92 6.56
N ASP A 15 10.39 -9.99 7.34
CA ASP A 15 11.69 -10.38 7.92
C ASP A 15 12.71 -10.76 6.83
N GLU A 16 12.31 -11.58 5.85
CA GLU A 16 13.17 -11.91 4.71
C GLU A 16 13.57 -10.67 3.90
N PHE A 17 12.65 -9.70 3.79
CA PHE A 17 12.94 -8.43 3.15
C PHE A 17 13.98 -7.64 3.96
N LEU A 18 13.75 -7.46 5.26
CA LEU A 18 14.66 -6.74 6.17
C LEU A 18 16.07 -7.35 6.17
N ASP A 19 16.17 -8.67 6.23
CA ASP A 19 17.44 -9.38 6.17
C ASP A 19 18.19 -9.11 4.87
N LYS A 20 17.49 -9.15 3.73
CA LYS A 20 18.09 -8.84 2.42
C LYS A 20 18.52 -7.38 2.32
N VAL A 21 17.71 -6.45 2.82
CA VAL A 21 18.01 -5.01 2.86
C VAL A 21 19.29 -4.76 3.66
N LYS A 22 19.37 -5.30 4.87
CA LYS A 22 20.55 -5.19 5.74
C LYS A 22 21.79 -5.80 5.11
N ARG A 23 21.70 -7.01 4.53
CA ARG A 23 22.82 -7.68 3.83
C ARG A 23 23.33 -6.88 2.63
N LYS A 24 22.48 -6.08 1.99
CA LYS A 24 22.86 -5.21 0.86
C LYS A 24 23.31 -3.82 1.28
N GLY A 25 23.27 -3.49 2.58
CA GLY A 25 23.69 -2.19 3.10
C GLY A 25 22.73 -1.05 2.76
N TYR A 26 21.47 -1.35 2.41
CA TYR A 26 20.48 -0.32 2.19
C TYR A 26 19.99 0.25 3.53
N ASN A 27 19.98 1.57 3.64
CA ASN A 27 19.46 2.32 4.79
C ASN A 27 18.12 3.01 4.50
N LYS A 28 17.71 3.04 3.22
CA LYS A 28 16.47 3.67 2.75
C LYS A 28 15.56 2.65 2.06
N VAL A 29 14.27 2.73 2.38
CA VAL A 29 13.19 1.91 1.81
C VAL A 29 12.08 2.83 1.34
N ASN A 30 11.53 2.59 0.15
CA ASN A 30 10.33 3.26 -0.32
C ASN A 30 9.14 2.29 -0.26
N ILE A 31 8.06 2.72 0.39
CA ILE A 31 6.76 2.07 0.36
C ILE A 31 6.00 2.68 -0.81
N ASN A 32 5.65 1.88 -1.80
CA ASN A 32 4.85 2.29 -2.94
C ASN A 32 3.39 1.93 -2.69
N LEU A 33 2.53 2.91 -2.98
CA LEU A 33 1.09 2.77 -3.04
C LEU A 33 0.66 3.13 -4.45
N TRP A 34 0.00 2.18 -5.10
CA TRP A 34 -0.55 2.41 -6.43
C TRP A 34 -1.88 1.68 -6.56
N SER A 35 -2.73 2.26 -7.38
CA SER A 35 -4.07 1.73 -7.61
C SER A 35 -4.32 1.54 -9.09
N TYR A 36 -5.19 0.59 -9.41
CA TYR A 36 -5.61 0.31 -10.77
C TYR A 36 -7.04 -0.22 -10.76
N ASP A 37 -7.77 0.05 -11.84
CA ASP A 37 -9.07 -0.56 -12.10
C ASP A 37 -8.83 -1.73 -13.07
N ASN A 38 -9.35 -2.92 -12.75
CA ASN A 38 -9.44 -4.02 -13.69
C ASN A 38 -10.86 -4.10 -14.23
N ASP A 39 -10.98 -4.03 -15.56
CA ASP A 39 -12.17 -4.40 -16.30
C ASP A 39 -11.95 -5.79 -16.89
N ASP A 40 -12.50 -6.79 -16.22
CA ASP A 40 -12.36 -8.19 -16.64
C ASP A 40 -13.25 -8.51 -17.85
N GLY A 41 -13.95 -7.52 -18.44
CA GLY A 41 -14.77 -7.63 -19.66
C GLY A 41 -16.07 -8.44 -19.50
N PHE A 42 -16.19 -9.24 -18.43
CA PHE A 42 -17.35 -10.10 -18.14
C PHE A 42 -17.71 -10.16 -16.64
N GLY A 43 -17.12 -9.30 -15.80
CA GLY A 43 -17.31 -9.28 -14.34
C GLY A 43 -17.48 -7.86 -13.77
N PRO A 44 -17.79 -7.72 -12.46
CA PRO A 44 -17.88 -6.42 -11.83
C PRO A 44 -16.53 -5.70 -11.87
N PHE A 45 -16.53 -4.40 -12.22
CA PHE A 45 -15.35 -3.55 -12.18
C PHE A 45 -14.73 -3.58 -10.78
N ASN A 46 -13.48 -4.02 -10.69
CA ASN A 46 -12.76 -4.12 -9.43
C ASN A 46 -11.73 -2.99 -9.35
N TYR A 47 -11.79 -2.25 -8.25
CA TYR A 47 -10.76 -1.28 -7.89
C TYR A 47 -9.75 -1.94 -6.96
N HIS A 48 -8.48 -1.87 -7.32
CA HIS A 48 -7.38 -2.47 -6.59
C HIS A 48 -6.44 -1.38 -6.07
N THR A 49 -6.03 -1.51 -4.82
CA THR A 49 -4.93 -0.71 -4.24
C THR A 49 -3.88 -1.65 -3.69
N VAL A 50 -2.65 -1.52 -4.16
CA VAL A 50 -1.53 -2.39 -3.78
C VAL A 50 -0.53 -1.62 -2.94
N VAL A 51 -0.06 -2.29 -1.87
CA VAL A 51 1.02 -1.81 -1.02
C VAL A 51 2.24 -2.68 -1.27
N ASP A 52 3.34 -2.09 -1.74
CA ASP A 52 4.63 -2.77 -1.86
C ASP A 52 5.77 -1.97 -1.24
N ILE A 53 6.82 -2.66 -0.82
CA ILE A 53 8.04 -2.04 -0.30
C ILE A 53 9.21 -2.36 -1.19
N ARG A 54 10.09 -1.37 -1.39
CA ARG A 54 11.24 -1.46 -2.29
C ARG A 54 12.48 -0.84 -1.67
N ALA A 55 13.60 -1.55 -1.81
CA ALA A 55 14.94 -1.03 -1.52
C ALA A 55 15.87 -1.43 -2.68
N GLY A 56 16.18 -0.46 -3.54
CA GLY A 56 16.90 -0.73 -4.79
C GLY A 56 16.16 -1.75 -5.66
N LYS A 57 16.76 -2.93 -5.87
CA LYS A 57 16.17 -4.04 -6.65
C LYS A 57 15.36 -5.03 -5.81
N ILE A 58 15.39 -4.91 -4.48
CA ILE A 58 14.63 -5.79 -3.57
C ILE A 58 13.21 -5.24 -3.48
N LYS A 59 12.22 -6.11 -3.69
CA LYS A 59 10.80 -5.75 -3.59
C LYS A 59 10.04 -6.81 -2.79
N LEU A 60 9.05 -6.38 -2.02
CA LEU A 60 8.08 -7.23 -1.34
C LEU A 60 6.70 -6.60 -1.52
N LYS A 61 5.73 -7.36 -2.03
CA LYS A 61 4.32 -6.95 -1.97
C LYS A 61 3.83 -7.26 -0.56
N LEU A 62 3.31 -6.25 0.13
CA LEU A 62 2.75 -6.44 1.47
C LEU A 62 1.33 -6.93 1.37
N ASN A 63 0.50 -6.19 0.64
CA ASN A 63 -0.92 -6.47 0.57
C ASN A 63 -1.56 -5.88 -0.70
N GLU A 64 -2.78 -6.34 -0.96
CA GLU A 64 -3.65 -5.79 -1.99
C GLU A 64 -5.08 -5.72 -1.45
N TYR A 65 -5.64 -4.52 -1.52
CA TYR A 65 -7.02 -4.24 -1.17
C TYR A 65 -7.84 -4.20 -2.45
N THR A 66 -9.02 -4.81 -2.42
CA THR A 66 -9.93 -4.86 -3.56
C THR A 66 -11.30 -4.37 -3.15
N TYR A 67 -11.87 -3.47 -3.94
CA TYR A 67 -13.26 -3.06 -3.84
C TYR A 67 -14.02 -3.45 -5.11
N VAL A 68 -15.08 -4.21 -4.93
CA VAL A 68 -15.98 -4.60 -6.01
C VAL A 68 -17.03 -3.51 -6.17
N ARG A 69 -17.09 -2.90 -7.36
CA ARG A 69 -18.04 -1.84 -7.65
C ARG A 69 -19.48 -2.30 -7.43
N THR A 70 -20.29 -1.44 -6.81
CA THR A 70 -21.74 -1.64 -6.69
C THR A 70 -22.49 -0.77 -7.70
N TRP A 71 -23.78 -1.01 -7.85
CA TRP A 71 -24.66 -0.26 -8.74
C TRP A 71 -24.91 1.16 -8.22
N ASN A 72 -24.69 1.38 -6.92
CA ASN A 72 -24.77 2.68 -6.28
C ASN A 72 -23.45 3.44 -6.46
N LEU A 73 -23.51 4.57 -7.16
CA LEU A 73 -22.35 5.44 -7.40
C LEU A 73 -21.76 5.99 -6.09
N ASN A 74 -22.59 6.31 -5.10
CA ASN A 74 -22.12 6.85 -3.82
C ASN A 74 -21.37 5.79 -3.02
N ASP A 75 -21.91 4.57 -2.95
CA ASP A 75 -21.24 3.43 -2.31
C ASP A 75 -19.91 3.13 -3.01
N THR A 76 -19.86 3.27 -4.34
CA THR A 76 -18.62 3.08 -5.09
C THR A 76 -17.56 4.11 -4.71
N ILE A 77 -17.94 5.40 -4.63
CA ILE A 77 -17.01 6.47 -4.24
C ILE A 77 -16.50 6.25 -2.81
N ILE A 78 -17.39 5.97 -1.86
CA ILE A 78 -17.01 5.71 -0.46
C ILE A 78 -16.14 4.45 -0.38
N GLY A 79 -16.53 3.39 -1.08
CA GLY A 79 -15.84 2.11 -1.09
C GLY A 79 -14.40 2.22 -1.60
N LYS A 80 -14.19 2.91 -2.72
CA LYS A 80 -12.84 3.21 -3.23
C LYS A 80 -12.02 4.00 -2.21
N ALA A 81 -12.60 5.05 -1.64
CA ALA A 81 -11.89 5.88 -0.67
C ALA A 81 -11.51 5.11 0.62
N LYS A 82 -12.37 4.20 1.08
CA LYS A 82 -12.10 3.34 2.24
C LYS A 82 -10.93 2.39 2.01
N ILE A 83 -10.84 1.76 0.83
CA ILE A 83 -9.71 0.86 0.57
C ILE A 83 -8.39 1.62 0.41
N GLU A 84 -8.42 2.82 -0.16
CA GLU A 84 -7.24 3.70 -0.21
C GLU A 84 -6.80 4.10 1.20
N LEU A 85 -7.74 4.47 2.07
CA LEU A 85 -7.44 4.78 3.46
C LEU A 85 -6.83 3.57 4.19
N ALA A 86 -7.35 2.36 3.96
CA ALA A 86 -6.79 1.14 4.53
C ALA A 86 -5.33 0.91 4.06
N ALA A 87 -5.07 1.07 2.76
CA ALA A 87 -3.73 0.94 2.19
C ALA A 87 -2.75 2.00 2.73
N LEU A 88 -3.20 3.25 2.88
CA LEU A 88 -2.42 4.31 3.50
C LEU A 88 -2.08 4.02 4.96
N ASN A 89 -3.03 3.49 5.73
CA ASN A 89 -2.79 3.08 7.12
C ASN A 89 -1.77 1.94 7.20
N GLU A 90 -1.88 0.93 6.33
CA GLU A 90 -0.89 -0.15 6.29
C GLU A 90 0.51 0.36 5.91
N ALA A 91 0.61 1.28 4.96
CA ALA A 91 1.88 1.91 4.61
C ALA A 91 2.48 2.68 5.80
N ALA A 92 1.67 3.43 6.54
CA ALA A 92 2.11 4.16 7.73
C ALA A 92 2.58 3.22 8.86
N GLU A 93 1.83 2.15 9.13
CA GLU A 93 2.22 1.14 10.13
C GLU A 93 3.50 0.42 9.72
N THR A 94 3.65 0.08 8.44
CA THR A 94 4.86 -0.52 7.89
C THR A 94 6.05 0.41 8.06
N ALA A 95 5.90 1.71 7.77
CA ALA A 95 6.95 2.69 7.98
C ALA A 95 7.42 2.75 9.43
N ASP A 96 6.49 2.69 10.38
CA ASP A 96 6.82 2.65 11.81
C ASP A 96 7.61 1.39 12.18
N LYS A 97 7.22 0.22 11.64
CA LYS A 97 7.98 -1.04 11.81
C LYS A 97 9.39 -0.92 11.24
N LEU A 98 9.55 -0.37 10.04
CA LEU A 98 10.85 -0.16 9.41
C LEU A 98 11.75 0.78 10.23
N LYS A 99 11.16 1.82 10.84
CA LYS A 99 11.87 2.76 11.72
C LYS A 99 12.43 2.07 12.96
N ILE A 100 11.69 1.14 13.58
CA ILE A 100 12.17 0.32 14.70
C ILE A 100 13.42 -0.49 14.31
N HIS A 101 13.52 -0.89 13.05
CA HIS A 101 14.67 -1.60 12.51
C HIS A 101 15.80 -0.69 12.01
N GLY A 102 15.73 0.62 12.24
CA GLY A 102 16.75 1.59 11.86
C GLY A 102 16.79 1.92 10.36
N LEU A 103 15.70 1.66 9.63
CA LEU A 103 15.58 2.00 8.21
C LEU A 103 14.80 3.28 8.04
N GLU A 104 15.34 4.20 7.24
CA GLU A 104 14.60 5.37 6.77
C GLU A 104 13.56 4.90 5.75
N SER A 105 12.31 5.32 5.92
CA SER A 105 11.23 4.97 5.01
C SER A 105 10.55 6.20 4.42
N THR A 106 10.18 6.10 3.15
CA THR A 106 9.33 7.07 2.45
C THR A 106 8.09 6.35 1.95
N ILE A 107 6.97 7.07 1.79
CA ILE A 107 5.74 6.53 1.19
C ILE A 107 5.46 7.31 -0.08
N ASN A 108 5.46 6.66 -1.24
CA ASN A 108 5.42 7.31 -2.55
C ASN A 108 6.44 8.46 -2.69
N ASN A 109 7.65 8.27 -2.15
CA ASN A 109 8.72 9.27 -2.08
C ASN A 109 8.45 10.50 -1.21
N LYS A 110 7.34 10.53 -0.45
CA LYS A 110 7.07 11.54 0.58
C LYS A 110 7.57 11.09 1.95
N SER A 111 7.78 12.03 2.86
CA SER A 111 8.09 11.71 4.25
C SER A 111 6.88 11.06 4.94
N THR A 112 7.14 10.15 5.86
CA THR A 112 6.09 9.45 6.63
C THR A 112 5.31 10.37 7.54
N ASP A 113 5.93 11.43 8.06
CA ASP A 113 5.30 12.37 9.00
C ASP A 113 4.30 13.29 8.30
N GLU A 114 4.59 13.73 7.07
CA GLU A 114 3.65 14.49 6.24
C GLU A 114 2.45 13.61 5.85
N LEU A 115 2.71 12.35 5.48
CA LEU A 115 1.65 11.45 5.04
C LEU A 115 0.65 11.12 6.16
N LYS A 116 1.11 10.95 7.41
CA LYS A 116 0.22 10.71 8.56
C LYS A 116 -0.78 11.84 8.77
N LYS A 117 -0.41 13.09 8.48
CA LYS A 117 -1.35 14.23 8.53
C LYS A 117 -2.37 14.17 7.40
N GLU A 118 -1.92 13.80 6.19
CA GLU A 118 -2.80 13.61 5.02
C GLU A 118 -3.82 12.49 5.29
N ILE A 119 -3.41 11.39 5.94
CA ILE A 119 -4.30 10.27 6.32
C ILE A 119 -5.46 10.74 7.21
N SER A 120 -5.16 11.48 8.29
CA SER A 120 -6.20 11.97 9.20
C SER A 120 -7.18 12.91 8.50
N LYS A 121 -6.68 13.78 7.61
CA LYS A 121 -7.54 14.65 6.79
C LYS A 121 -8.43 13.84 5.86
N TYR A 122 -7.85 12.86 5.16
CA TYR A 122 -8.59 12.01 4.22
C TYR A 122 -9.66 11.17 4.91
N ALA A 123 -9.38 10.64 6.11
CA ALA A 123 -10.37 9.95 6.92
C ALA A 123 -11.55 10.86 7.29
N GLY A 124 -11.29 12.13 7.61
CA GLY A 124 -12.34 13.13 7.86
C GLY A 124 -13.23 13.38 6.64
N GLU A 125 -12.63 13.54 5.46
CA GLU A 125 -13.35 13.75 4.19
C GLU A 125 -14.25 12.54 3.83
N ILE A 126 -13.81 11.32 4.12
CA ILE A 126 -14.62 10.10 3.92
C ILE A 126 -15.84 10.12 4.83
N LEU A 127 -15.65 10.43 6.12
CA LEU A 127 -16.75 10.50 7.09
C LEU A 127 -17.77 11.60 6.75
N GLU A 128 -17.32 12.73 6.21
CA GLU A 128 -18.20 13.80 5.75
C GLU A 128 -19.05 13.35 4.55
N LYS A 129 -18.43 12.75 3.53
CA LYS A 129 -19.15 12.18 2.38
C LYS A 129 -20.17 11.11 2.78
N GLU A 130 -19.82 10.24 3.73
CA GLU A 130 -20.77 9.26 4.26
C GLU A 130 -21.98 9.92 4.92
N ARG A 131 -21.80 11.03 5.63
CA ARG A 131 -22.93 11.77 6.22
C ARG A 131 -23.77 12.48 5.17
N GLU A 132 -23.17 13.00 4.11
CA GLU A 132 -23.88 13.65 3.01
C GLU A 132 -24.75 12.66 2.22
N PHE A 133 -24.24 11.47 1.94
CA PHE A 133 -24.97 10.47 1.14
C PHE A 133 -26.05 9.70 1.91
N ASN A 134 -26.04 9.76 3.24
CA ASN A 134 -27.05 9.13 4.10
C ASN A 134 -28.17 10.10 4.56
N LYS A 135 -28.15 11.36 4.10
CA LYS A 135 -29.23 12.35 4.30
C LYS A 135 -30.20 12.35 3.13
#